data_AF-A0A7W6XW20-F1
#
_entry.id   AF-A0A7W6XW20-F1
#
_cell.length_a   1.000
_cell.length_b   1.000
_cell.length_c   1.000
_cell.angle_alpha   90.00
_cell.angle_beta   90.00
_cell.angle_gamma   90.00
#
_symmetry.space_group_name_H-M   'P 1'
#
loop_
_entity.id
_entity.type
_entity.pdbx_description
1 polymer ?
#
loop_
_entity_poly.entity_id
_entity_poly.type
_entity_poly.pdbx_seq_one_letter_code
_entity_poly.pdbx_strand_id
1 'polypeptide(L)'
;MYQFSYAEVMQDSVADAKEREWQVLDRSIDLLSLAREKEKYGREAIEALFYTRRVWISFIEDLKHPDNQLEIGLRANLISIAIWILKECDRIRKRQSNNYQGIIDVTTIIRDGLK
;
A
#
# COMPACT_ATOMS: atom_id res chain seq x y z
N MET A 1 -40.18 -0.86 11.50
CA MET A 1 -39.18 0.06 12.09
C MET A 1 -37.88 -0.72 12.15
N TYR A 2 -37.03 -0.60 11.13
CA TYR A 2 -35.82 -1.42 11.01
C TYR A 2 -34.71 -0.76 11.83
N GLN A 3 -34.55 -1.23 13.07
CA GLN A 3 -33.42 -0.88 13.91
C GLN A 3 -32.26 -1.77 13.46
N PHE A 4 -31.59 -1.39 12.35
CA PHE A 4 -30.28 -1.95 12.05
C PHE A 4 -29.41 -1.74 13.28
N SER A 5 -28.82 -2.80 13.82
CA SER A 5 -27.99 -2.65 15.00
C SER A 5 -26.75 -1.84 14.59
N TYR A 6 -26.35 -0.87 15.42
CA TYR A 6 -25.17 -0.04 15.16
C TYR A 6 -23.90 -0.89 14.92
N ALA A 7 -23.89 -2.11 15.46
CA ALA A 7 -22.82 -3.08 15.28
C ALA A 7 -22.78 -3.67 13.86
N GLU A 8 -23.91 -3.95 13.22
CA GLU A 8 -23.97 -4.48 11.85
C GLU A 8 -23.49 -3.42 10.83
N VAL A 9 -23.96 -2.18 10.97
CA VAL A 9 -23.56 -1.07 10.09
C VAL A 9 -22.07 -0.72 10.26
N MET A 10 -21.52 -0.81 11.47
CA MET A 10 -20.08 -0.62 11.69
C MET A 10 -19.23 -1.77 11.14
N GLN A 11 -19.69 -3.02 11.24
CA GLN A 11 -18.93 -4.17 10.72
C GLN A 11 -18.84 -4.14 9.19
N ASP A 12 -19.93 -3.80 8.49
CA ASP A 12 -19.92 -3.64 7.03
C ASP A 12 -18.95 -2.53 6.61
N SER A 13 -18.97 -1.39 7.30
CA SER A 13 -18.06 -0.26 7.02
C SER A 13 -16.57 -0.61 7.15
N VAL A 14 -16.21 -1.43 8.17
CA VAL A 14 -14.84 -1.88 8.41
C VAL A 14 -14.41 -2.94 7.40
N ALA A 15 -15.29 -3.88 7.06
CA ALA A 15 -15.04 -4.88 6.02
C ALA A 15 -14.78 -4.21 4.66
N ASP A 16 -15.60 -3.22 4.31
CA ASP A 16 -15.44 -2.44 3.09
C ASP A 16 -14.11 -1.64 3.07
N ALA A 17 -13.66 -1.15 4.23
CA ALA A 17 -12.39 -0.43 4.34
C ALA A 17 -11.20 -1.36 4.07
N LYS A 18 -11.19 -2.54 4.69
CA LYS A 18 -10.14 -3.55 4.47
C LYS A 18 -10.12 -4.04 3.02
N GLU A 19 -11.29 -4.26 2.42
CA GLU A 19 -11.37 -4.67 1.01
C GLU A 19 -10.79 -3.60 0.09
N ARG A 20 -11.11 -2.32 0.32
CA ARG A 20 -10.53 -1.21 -0.45
C ARG A 20 -9.02 -1.13 -0.30
N GLU A 21 -8.49 -1.26 0.92
CA GLU A 21 -7.04 -1.29 1.16
C GLU A 21 -6.37 -2.45 0.41
N TRP A 22 -6.99 -3.63 0.47
CA TRP A 22 -6.51 -4.81 -0.24
C TRP A 22 -6.45 -4.57 -1.76
N GLN A 23 -7.53 -4.08 -2.36
CA GLN A 23 -7.61 -3.79 -3.81
C GLN A 23 -6.59 -2.74 -4.25
N VAL A 24 -6.34 -1.72 -3.42
CA VAL A 24 -5.36 -0.67 -3.72
C VAL A 24 -3.93 -1.22 -3.68
N LEU A 25 -3.60 -2.07 -2.71
CA LEU A 25 -2.29 -2.73 -2.65
C LEU A 25 -2.11 -3.72 -3.80
N ASP A 26 -3.16 -4.48 -4.13
CA ASP A 26 -3.17 -5.45 -5.23
C ASP A 26 -2.89 -4.77 -6.58
N ARG A 27 -3.59 -3.67 -6.86
CA ARG A 27 -3.32 -2.86 -8.05
C ARG A 27 -1.89 -2.32 -8.10
N SER A 28 -1.32 -1.96 -6.95
CA SER A 28 0.08 -1.52 -6.88
C SER A 28 1.03 -2.64 -7.30
N ILE A 29 0.77 -3.88 -6.85
CA ILE A 29 1.56 -5.08 -7.19
C ILE A 29 1.48 -5.37 -8.69
N ASP A 30 0.29 -5.30 -9.28
CA ASP A 30 0.09 -5.54 -10.72
C ASP A 30 0.89 -4.56 -11.57
N LEU A 31 0.78 -3.26 -11.27
CA LEU A 31 1.50 -2.22 -12.00
C LEU A 31 3.02 -2.39 -11.88
N LEU A 32 3.52 -2.69 -10.67
CA LEU A 32 4.94 -2.93 -10.45
C LEU A 32 5.43 -4.18 -11.19
N SER A 33 4.62 -5.23 -11.26
CA SER A 33 4.95 -6.47 -11.99
C SER A 33 5.05 -6.20 -13.49
N LEU A 34 4.09 -5.47 -14.06
CA LEU A 34 4.12 -5.05 -15.46
C LEU A 34 5.34 -4.17 -15.77
N ALA A 35 5.72 -3.27 -14.86
CA ALA A 35 6.90 -2.43 -15.01
C ALA A 35 8.20 -3.24 -14.93
N ARG A 36 8.28 -4.23 -14.04
CA ARG A 36 9.44 -5.12 -13.87
C ARG A 36 9.75 -5.93 -15.12
N GLU A 37 8.71 -6.36 -15.84
CA GLU A 37 8.85 -7.16 -17.07
C GLU A 37 9.38 -6.35 -18.27
N LYS A 38 9.43 -5.02 -18.18
CA LYS A 38 9.98 -4.19 -19.24
C LYS A 38 11.50 -4.12 -19.15
N GLU A 39 12.17 -4.30 -20.29
CA GLU A 39 13.64 -4.19 -20.39
C GLU A 39 14.17 -2.77 -20.09
N LYS A 40 13.35 -1.74 -20.32
CA LYS A 40 13.75 -0.33 -20.20
C LYS A 40 12.75 0.44 -19.36
N TYR A 41 13.27 1.41 -18.62
CA TYR A 41 12.45 2.38 -17.90
C TYR A 41 11.57 3.16 -18.89
N GLY A 42 10.25 3.04 -18.72
CA GLY A 42 9.25 3.58 -19.65
C GLY A 42 7.99 4.06 -18.94
N ARG A 43 6.89 4.10 -19.70
CA ARG A 43 5.59 4.58 -19.19
C ARG A 43 5.09 3.73 -18.04
N GLU A 44 5.23 2.42 -18.14
CA GLU A 44 4.81 1.43 -17.14
C GLU A 44 5.51 1.66 -15.81
N ALA A 45 6.82 1.92 -15.84
CA ALA A 45 7.59 2.28 -14.65
C ALA A 45 7.10 3.60 -14.04
N ILE A 46 6.84 4.63 -14.85
CA ILE A 46 6.34 5.91 -14.35
C ILE A 46 4.98 5.74 -13.67
N GLU A 47 4.07 5.01 -14.30
CA GLU A 47 2.73 4.74 -13.79
C GLU A 47 2.77 3.93 -12.49
N ALA A 48 3.53 2.83 -12.47
CA ALA A 48 3.68 1.97 -11.30
C ALA A 48 4.25 2.74 -10.12
N LEU A 49 5.34 3.50 -10.32
CA LEU A 49 5.97 4.27 -9.26
C LEU A 49 5.08 5.41 -8.76
N PHE A 50 4.34 6.07 -9.65
CA PHE A 50 3.41 7.13 -9.26
C PHE A 50 2.27 6.58 -8.40
N TYR A 51 1.64 5.48 -8.84
CA TYR A 51 0.56 4.84 -8.11
C TYR A 51 1.05 4.33 -6.74
N THR A 52 2.13 3.55 -6.73
CA THR A 52 2.74 3.00 -5.51
C THR A 52 3.02 4.11 -4.49
N ARG A 53 3.66 5.21 -4.91
CA ARG A 53 3.96 6.32 -4.00
C ARG A 53 2.70 6.94 -3.39
N ARG A 54 1.62 7.11 -4.16
CA ARG A 54 0.36 7.67 -3.65
C ARG A 54 -0.27 6.77 -2.59
N VAL A 55 -0.27 5.46 -2.83
CA VAL A 55 -0.79 4.46 -1.86
C VAL A 55 -0.03 4.57 -0.55
N TRP A 56 1.31 4.49 -0.60
CA TRP A 56 2.13 4.47 0.61
C TRP A 56 2.15 5.80 1.35
N ILE A 57 1.98 6.95 0.66
CA ILE A 57 1.76 8.24 1.33
C ILE A 57 0.43 8.22 2.09
N SER A 58 -0.65 7.75 1.46
CA SER A 58 -1.96 7.66 2.12
C SER A 58 -1.92 6.74 3.34
N PHE A 59 -1.25 5.59 3.23
CA PHE A 59 -1.06 4.66 4.34
C PHE A 59 -0.30 5.30 5.50
N ILE A 60 0.77 6.05 5.22
CA ILE A 60 1.52 6.77 6.27
C ILE A 60 0.63 7.78 7.00
N GLU A 61 -0.21 8.53 6.29
CA GLU A 61 -1.08 9.53 6.91
C GLU A 61 -2.16 8.87 7.78
N ASP A 62 -2.74 7.74 7.33
CA ASP A 62 -3.66 6.94 8.17
C ASP A 62 -2.96 6.38 9.41
N LEU A 63 -1.76 5.81 9.25
CA LEU A 63 -0.95 5.29 10.35
C LEU A 63 -0.49 6.37 11.33
N LYS A 64 -0.48 7.65 10.95
CA LYS A 64 -0.18 8.77 11.86
C LYS A 64 -1.41 9.30 12.56
N HIS A 65 -2.61 8.99 12.09
CA HIS A 65 -3.84 9.51 12.67
C HIS A 65 -3.93 9.14 14.17
N PRO A 66 -4.33 10.06 15.05
CA PRO A 66 -4.43 9.79 16.49
C PRO A 66 -5.44 8.67 16.78
N ASP A 67 -6.50 8.58 15.99
CA ASP A 67 -7.57 7.58 16.16
C ASP A 67 -7.24 6.21 15.52
N ASN A 68 -6.04 6.03 14.94
CA ASN A 68 -5.64 4.73 14.41
C ASN A 68 -5.51 3.71 15.56
N GLN A 69 -6.23 2.60 15.44
CA GLN A 69 -6.41 1.62 16.51
C GLN A 69 -5.24 0.63 16.65
N LEU A 70 -4.25 0.68 15.76
CA LEU A 70 -3.07 -0.17 15.85
C LEU A 70 -2.15 0.27 17.00
N GLU A 71 -1.45 -0.71 17.58
CA GLU A 71 -0.44 -0.44 18.60
C GLU A 71 0.67 0.47 18.04
N ILE A 72 1.18 1.39 18.87
CA ILE A 72 2.21 2.36 18.51
C ILE A 72 3.44 1.67 17.90
N GLY A 73 3.88 0.53 18.47
CA GLY A 73 5.01 -0.23 17.95
C GLY A 73 4.78 -0.75 16.54
N LEU A 74 3.59 -1.30 16.27
CA LEU A 74 3.21 -1.78 14.93
C LEU A 74 3.12 -0.63 13.94
N ARG A 75 2.52 0.50 14.32
CA ARG A 75 2.46 1.72 13.50
C ARG A 75 3.85 2.21 13.11
N ALA A 76 4.78 2.26 14.07
CA ALA A 76 6.16 2.68 13.81
C ALA A 76 6.88 1.73 12.82
N ASN A 77 6.67 0.42 12.94
CA ASN A 77 7.23 -0.57 12.02
C ASN A 77 6.66 -0.40 10.60
N LEU A 78 5.35 -0.26 10.46
CA LEU A 78 4.69 -0.05 9.16
C LEU A 78 5.12 1.25 8.49
N ILE A 79 5.23 2.35 9.25
CA ILE A 79 5.76 3.62 8.75
C ILE A 79 7.21 3.46 8.26
N SER A 80 8.05 2.70 8.98
CA SER A 80 9.44 2.45 8.57
C SER A 80 9.50 1.69 7.24
N ILE A 81 8.63 0.69 7.05
CA ILE A 81 8.48 -0.05 5.80
C ILE A 81 8.05 0.90 4.67
N ALA A 82 7.02 1.72 4.90
CA ALA A 82 6.53 2.66 3.90
C ALA A 82 7.61 3.67 3.48
N ILE A 83 8.41 4.17 4.43
CA ILE A 83 9.55 5.05 4.13
C ILE A 83 10.59 4.34 3.25
N TRP A 84 10.89 3.07 3.52
CA TRP A 84 11.80 2.29 2.69
C TRP A 84 11.26 2.15 1.26
N ILE A 85 9.98 1.82 1.10
CA ILE A 85 9.33 1.71 -0.22
C ILE A 85 9.40 3.05 -0.99
N LEU A 86 9.08 4.17 -0.33
CA LEU A 86 9.13 5.48 -0.97
C LEU A 86 10.55 5.87 -1.42
N LYS A 87 11.57 5.49 -0.65
CA LYS A 87 12.98 5.67 -1.03
C LYS A 87 13.37 4.79 -2.20
N GLU A 88 12.93 3.53 -2.21
CA GLU A 88 13.22 2.60 -3.29
C GLU A 88 12.55 3.03 -4.60
N CYS A 89 11.30 3.50 -4.54
CA CYS A 89 10.62 4.11 -5.68
C CYS A 89 11.41 5.31 -6.25
N ASP A 90 12.00 6.15 -5.39
CA ASP A 90 12.81 7.29 -5.85
C ASP A 90 14.13 6.85 -6.51
N ARG A 91 14.77 5.80 -5.99
CA ARG A 91 15.97 5.20 -6.62
C ARG A 91 15.66 4.62 -8.00
N ILE A 92 14.54 3.90 -8.13
CA ILE A 92 14.10 3.35 -9.43
C ILE A 92 13.81 4.49 -10.41
N ARG A 93 13.08 5.53 -9.97
CA ARG A 93 12.81 6.73 -10.78
C ARG A 93 14.09 7.43 -11.26
N LYS A 94 15.12 7.48 -10.42
CA LYS A 94 16.46 8.01 -10.74
C LYS A 94 17.33 7.05 -11.55
N ARG A 95 16.83 5.86 -11.89
CA ARG A 95 17.56 4.79 -12.60
C ARG A 95 18.78 4.30 -11.84
N GLN A 96 18.73 4.39 -10.52
CA GLN A 96 19.77 3.92 -9.59
C GLN A 96 19.45 2.52 -9.04
N SER A 97 18.25 2.00 -9.32
CA SER A 97 17.77 0.70 -8.89
C SER A 97 16.77 0.15 -9.91
N ASN A 98 16.64 -1.17 -9.98
CA ASN A 98 15.59 -1.90 -10.68
C ASN A 98 14.83 -2.84 -9.71
N ASN A 99 14.88 -2.54 -8.41
CA ASN A 99 14.32 -3.37 -7.34
C ASN A 99 12.79 -3.27 -7.23
N TYR A 100 12.09 -3.51 -8.34
CA TYR A 100 10.63 -3.65 -8.32
C TYR A 100 10.20 -4.85 -7.48
N GLN A 101 10.96 -5.95 -7.55
CA GLN A 101 10.65 -7.19 -6.83
C GLN A 101 10.60 -6.98 -5.32
N GLY A 102 11.59 -6.30 -4.73
CA GLY A 102 11.58 -6.05 -3.29
C GLY A 102 10.38 -5.21 -2.84
N ILE A 103 9.90 -4.28 -3.67
CA ILE A 103 8.68 -3.53 -3.37
C ILE A 103 7.44 -4.44 -3.49
N ILE A 104 7.37 -5.30 -4.52
CA ILE A 104 6.29 -6.26 -4.74
C ILE A 104 6.18 -7.23 -3.55
N ASP A 105 7.30 -7.82 -3.13
CA ASP A 105 7.32 -8.82 -2.05
C ASP A 105 6.82 -8.24 -0.74
N VAL A 106 7.33 -7.06 -0.35
CA VAL A 106 6.92 -6.37 0.87
C VAL A 106 5.44 -5.95 0.78
N THR A 107 5.01 -5.39 -0.35
CA THR A 107 3.60 -4.99 -0.54
C THR A 107 2.67 -6.20 -0.46
N THR A 108 3.08 -7.34 -1.01
CA THR A 108 2.35 -8.61 -0.95
C THR A 108 2.20 -9.11 0.48
N ILE A 109 3.30 -9.12 1.26
CA ILE A 109 3.27 -9.51 2.67
C ILE A 109 2.29 -8.64 3.47
N ILE A 110 2.32 -7.32 3.27
CA ILE A 110 1.42 -6.39 3.96
C ILE A 110 -0.03 -6.61 3.52
N ARG A 111 -0.30 -6.71 2.21
CA ARG A 111 -1.64 -6.97 1.66
C ARG A 111 -2.23 -8.25 2.22
N ASP A 112 -1.44 -9.33 2.26
CA ASP A 112 -1.90 -10.64 2.72
C ASP A 112 -2.12 -10.67 4.23
N GLY A 113 -1.44 -9.82 4.99
CA GLY A 113 -1.65 -9.61 6.43
C GLY A 113 -2.91 -8.81 6.79
N LEU A 114 -3.62 -8.21 5.82
CA LEU A 114 -4.89 -7.51 6.05
C LEU A 114 -6.10 -8.45 6.17
N LYS A 115 -5.91 -9.74 5.88
CA LYS A 115 -6.95 -10.78 5.97
C LYS A 115 -7.40 -11.04 7.40
#